data_AF-A0A1X1WP06-F1
#
_entry.id   AF-A0A1X1WP06-F1
#
_cell.length_a   1.000
_cell.length_b   1.000
_cell.length_c   1.000
_cell.angle_alpha   90.00
_cell.angle_beta   90.00
_cell.angle_gamma   90.00
#
_symmetry.space_group_name_H-M   'P 1'
#
loop_
_entity.id
_entity.type
_entity.pdbx_description
1 polymer ?
#
loop_
_entity_poly.entity_id
_entity_poly.type
_entity_poly.pdbx_seq_one_letter_code
_entity_poly.pdbx_strand_id
1 'polypeptide(L)'
;MRRSAIACSRRCTRRLRARCTASDLPMVEPGLTDDEIARVEDTFGFEFAGDHRAFLAAGVPVGASWPDWRGEGRRSLAKRLQLPAEGVLFAVEWAQFWHDGWGKRPARMKDALRSARYQLERVPQLVPVCAHHYLPAGRGTVGHPVLSVVRTDVVVASANLADYLAGKFGADAAPTVEFWSDLVSPFDVSGER
;
A
#
# COMPACT_ATOMS: atom_id res chain seq x y z
N MET A 1 17.87 29.46 -7.02
CA MET A 1 17.63 28.38 -8.01
C MET A 1 16.69 27.34 -7.38
N ARG A 2 15.38 27.50 -7.56
CA ARG A 2 14.33 26.66 -6.94
C ARG A 2 13.23 26.41 -7.97
N ARG A 3 13.50 25.59 -9.01
CA ARG A 3 12.48 25.29 -10.04
C ARG A 3 12.50 23.86 -10.63
N SER A 4 13.43 22.96 -10.26
CA SER A 4 13.53 21.65 -10.95
C SER A 4 12.86 20.46 -10.25
N ALA A 5 12.51 20.52 -8.97
CA ALA A 5 11.93 19.35 -8.28
C ALA A 5 10.39 19.22 -8.44
N ILE A 6 9.69 20.32 -8.69
CA ILE A 6 8.21 20.36 -8.75
C ILE A 6 7.69 19.83 -10.11
N ALA A 7 8.50 19.90 -11.17
CA ALA A 7 8.08 19.52 -12.52
C ALA A 7 8.02 18.00 -12.76
N CYS A 8 8.63 17.18 -11.90
CA CYS A 8 8.59 15.71 -12.03
C CYS A 8 7.31 15.07 -11.44
N SER A 9 6.62 15.78 -10.54
CA SER A 9 5.38 15.32 -9.87
C SER A 9 4.15 15.37 -10.79
N ARG A 10 4.07 16.35 -11.71
CA ARG A 10 2.86 16.61 -12.52
C ARG A 10 2.54 15.60 -13.62
N ARG A 11 3.37 14.58 -13.86
CA ARG A 11 3.11 13.51 -14.85
C ARG A 11 2.64 12.19 -14.23
N CYS A 12 2.69 12.03 -12.90
CA CYS A 12 2.37 10.76 -12.24
C CYS A 12 0.86 10.59 -11.97
N THR A 13 0.12 11.68 -11.83
CA THR A 13 -1.32 11.66 -11.50
C THR A 13 -2.24 11.25 -12.66
N ARG A 14 -1.73 11.11 -13.90
CA ARG A 14 -2.55 10.72 -15.07
C ARG A 14 -2.41 9.26 -15.53
N ARG A 15 -1.88 8.38 -14.68
CA ARG A 15 -1.84 6.91 -14.93
C ARG A 15 -2.10 6.04 -13.68
N LEU A 16 -2.76 6.57 -12.64
CA LEU A 16 -3.30 5.75 -11.55
C LEU A 16 -4.62 5.03 -11.93
N ARG A 17 -5.15 5.28 -13.14
CA ARG A 17 -6.38 4.65 -13.66
C ARG A 17 -6.19 3.32 -14.40
N ALA A 18 -4.97 2.80 -14.53
CA ALA A 18 -4.73 1.65 -15.40
C ALA A 18 -4.22 0.44 -14.62
N ARG A 19 -5.14 -0.40 -14.09
CA ARG A 19 -5.08 -1.88 -14.16
C ARG A 19 -6.04 -2.67 -13.26
N CYS A 20 -6.81 -2.02 -12.38
CA CYS A 20 -7.93 -2.67 -11.68
C CYS A 20 -9.23 -1.94 -12.11
N THR A 21 -9.47 -1.75 -13.42
CA THR A 21 -10.76 -1.30 -13.93
C THR A 21 -11.71 -2.48 -13.96
N ALA A 22 -12.90 -2.34 -13.36
CA ALA A 22 -13.97 -3.35 -13.27
C ALA A 22 -14.56 -3.82 -14.63
N SER A 23 -13.86 -3.57 -15.75
CA SER A 23 -14.31 -3.92 -17.10
C SER A 23 -13.87 -5.29 -17.58
N ASP A 24 -12.98 -5.97 -16.84
CA ASP A 24 -12.77 -7.42 -16.92
C ASP A 24 -12.92 -7.95 -15.49
N LEU A 25 -14.01 -8.67 -15.20
CA LEU A 25 -14.14 -9.33 -13.90
C LEU A 25 -12.99 -10.34 -13.80
N PRO A 26 -12.09 -10.21 -12.80
CA PRO A 26 -11.04 -11.19 -12.62
C PRO A 26 -11.68 -12.57 -12.44
N MET A 27 -11.05 -13.61 -12.98
CA MET A 27 -11.42 -14.96 -12.60
C MET A 27 -11.29 -15.05 -11.07
N VAL A 28 -12.33 -15.58 -10.41
CA VAL A 28 -12.36 -15.72 -8.95
C VAL A 28 -12.23 -17.20 -8.63
N GLU A 29 -11.16 -17.54 -7.92
CA GLU A 29 -10.99 -18.88 -7.35
C GLU A 29 -11.74 -19.02 -6.03
N PRO A 30 -11.99 -20.26 -5.58
CA PRO A 30 -12.52 -20.51 -4.25
C PRO A 30 -11.72 -19.76 -3.18
N GLY A 31 -12.44 -19.21 -2.20
CA GLY A 31 -11.83 -18.46 -1.11
C GLY A 31 -10.77 -19.26 -0.33
N LEU A 32 -9.89 -18.54 0.35
CA LEU A 32 -8.91 -19.15 1.25
C LEU A 32 -9.62 -19.74 2.47
N THR A 33 -9.23 -20.95 2.83
CA THR A 33 -9.62 -21.56 4.11
C THR A 33 -8.97 -20.84 5.28
N ASP A 34 -9.54 -20.95 6.48
CA ASP A 34 -8.95 -20.36 7.67
C ASP A 34 -7.51 -20.84 7.93
N ASP A 35 -7.22 -22.10 7.63
CA ASP A 35 -5.88 -22.68 7.73
C ASP A 35 -4.91 -22.10 6.69
N GLU A 36 -5.36 -21.84 5.46
CA GLU A 36 -4.55 -21.16 4.45
C GLU A 36 -4.22 -19.73 4.89
N ILE A 37 -5.21 -19.00 5.40
CA ILE A 37 -4.98 -17.64 5.89
C ILE A 37 -4.02 -17.67 7.09
N ALA A 38 -4.22 -18.55 8.06
CA ALA A 38 -3.33 -18.68 9.21
C ALA A 38 -1.89 -19.02 8.80
N ARG A 39 -1.69 -19.88 7.79
CA ARG A 39 -0.36 -20.17 7.23
C ARG A 39 0.30 -18.94 6.62
N VAL A 40 -0.46 -18.10 5.90
CA VAL A 40 0.07 -16.85 5.34
C VAL A 40 0.46 -15.89 6.45
N GLU A 41 -0.41 -15.71 7.45
CA GLU A 41 -0.18 -14.85 8.61
C GLU A 41 1.11 -15.25 9.35
N ASP A 42 1.27 -16.55 9.66
CA ASP A 42 2.47 -17.10 10.32
C ASP A 42 3.74 -16.95 9.45
N THR A 43 3.63 -17.25 8.16
CA THR A 43 4.79 -17.21 7.24
C THR A 43 5.40 -15.81 7.10
N PHE A 44 4.56 -14.77 7.13
CA PHE A 44 4.98 -13.40 6.87
C PHE A 44 4.96 -12.49 8.10
N GLY A 45 4.47 -12.98 9.24
CA GLY A 45 4.51 -12.27 10.51
C GLY A 45 3.56 -11.07 10.58
N PHE A 46 2.39 -11.17 9.93
CA PHE A 46 1.33 -10.17 10.01
C PHE A 46 -0.03 -10.84 10.13
N GLU A 47 -1.06 -10.09 10.53
CA GLU A 47 -2.45 -10.57 10.56
C GLU A 47 -3.31 -9.72 9.62
N PHE A 48 -4.19 -10.35 8.85
CA PHE A 48 -5.08 -9.61 7.96
C PHE A 48 -6.09 -8.80 8.77
N ALA A 49 -6.44 -7.61 8.26
CA ALA A 49 -7.64 -6.90 8.69
C ALA A 49 -8.89 -7.78 8.48
N GLY A 50 -9.90 -7.62 9.33
CA GLY A 50 -11.08 -8.48 9.34
C GLY A 50 -11.87 -8.45 8.02
N ASP A 51 -11.97 -7.29 7.40
CA ASP A 51 -12.60 -7.12 6.08
C ASP A 51 -11.75 -7.75 4.96
N HIS A 52 -10.42 -7.64 5.03
CA HIS A 52 -9.50 -8.29 4.10
C HIS A 52 -9.58 -9.82 4.22
N ARG A 53 -9.62 -10.34 5.45
CA ARG A 53 -9.80 -11.78 5.72
C ARG A 53 -11.13 -12.29 5.15
N ALA A 54 -12.23 -11.58 5.43
CA ALA A 54 -13.55 -11.93 4.93
C ALA A 54 -13.61 -11.92 3.40
N PHE A 55 -12.96 -10.94 2.76
CA PHE A 55 -12.82 -10.89 1.31
C PHE A 55 -12.09 -12.12 0.76
N LEU A 56 -10.91 -12.44 1.28
CA LEU A 56 -10.13 -13.59 0.81
C LEU A 56 -10.82 -14.93 1.07
N ALA A 57 -11.59 -15.04 2.16
CA ALA A 57 -12.38 -16.23 2.47
C ALA A 57 -13.63 -16.39 1.57
N ALA A 58 -14.17 -15.28 1.05
CA ALA A 58 -15.30 -15.32 0.13
C ALA A 58 -14.88 -15.71 -1.30
N GLY A 59 -13.68 -15.30 -1.73
CA GLY A 59 -13.13 -15.62 -3.05
C GLY A 59 -11.82 -14.91 -3.30
N VAL A 60 -10.92 -15.55 -4.06
CA VAL A 60 -9.61 -14.97 -4.36
C VAL A 60 -9.57 -14.57 -5.84
N PRO A 61 -9.46 -13.28 -6.17
CA PRO A 61 -9.26 -12.88 -7.55
C PRO A 61 -7.89 -13.34 -8.04
N VAL A 62 -7.82 -13.86 -9.26
CA VAL A 62 -6.57 -14.23 -9.90
C VAL A 62 -6.24 -13.32 -11.08
N GLY A 63 -4.94 -13.09 -11.28
CA GLY A 63 -4.41 -12.27 -12.37
C GLY A 63 -3.11 -11.59 -11.98
N ALA A 64 -2.38 -11.05 -12.95
CA ALA A 64 -1.03 -10.51 -12.71
C ALA A 64 -0.97 -9.38 -11.66
N SER A 65 -2.07 -8.62 -11.52
CA SER A 65 -2.20 -7.55 -10.53
C SER A 65 -2.55 -8.05 -9.14
N TRP A 66 -3.13 -9.25 -9.01
CA TRP A 66 -3.59 -9.79 -7.72
C TRP A 66 -2.49 -10.65 -7.09
N PRO A 67 -2.33 -10.62 -5.74
CA PRO A 67 -1.46 -11.56 -5.05
C PRO A 67 -2.02 -12.98 -5.18
N ASP A 68 -1.19 -13.93 -5.58
CA ASP A 68 -1.57 -15.35 -5.58
C ASP A 68 -1.08 -16.01 -4.29
N TRP A 69 -1.93 -16.03 -3.27
CA TRP A 69 -1.60 -16.56 -1.95
C TRP A 69 -1.34 -18.08 -1.93
N ARG A 70 -1.68 -18.82 -2.99
CA ARG A 70 -1.49 -20.28 -3.10
C ARG A 70 -0.31 -20.66 -3.98
N GLY A 71 -0.17 -20.03 -5.14
CA GLY A 71 0.81 -20.38 -6.18
C GLY A 71 1.98 -19.41 -6.29
N GLU A 72 1.89 -18.20 -5.72
CA GLU A 72 3.03 -17.28 -5.71
C GLU A 72 4.06 -17.73 -4.67
N GLY A 73 5.27 -18.05 -5.14
CA GLY A 73 6.34 -18.49 -4.24
C GLY A 73 6.65 -17.46 -3.16
N ARG A 74 6.99 -17.93 -1.95
CA ARG A 74 7.26 -17.11 -0.76
C ARG A 74 8.11 -15.85 -1.01
N ARG A 75 9.15 -15.94 -1.84
CA ARG A 75 10.02 -14.80 -2.17
C ARG A 75 9.29 -13.67 -2.90
N SER A 76 8.36 -14.02 -3.78
CA SER A 76 7.62 -13.04 -4.58
C SER A 76 6.54 -12.34 -3.75
N LEU A 77 5.79 -13.09 -2.93
CA LEU A 77 4.87 -12.51 -1.95
C LEU A 77 5.61 -11.62 -0.92
N ALA A 78 6.75 -12.09 -0.39
CA ALA A 78 7.58 -11.28 0.50
C ALA A 78 7.99 -9.96 -0.17
N LYS A 79 8.39 -10.00 -1.45
CA LYS A 79 8.72 -8.78 -2.20
C LYS A 79 7.52 -7.83 -2.28
N ARG A 80 6.33 -8.33 -2.65
CA ARG A 80 5.10 -7.49 -2.71
C ARG A 80 4.79 -6.82 -1.38
N LEU A 81 4.90 -7.56 -0.29
CA LEU A 81 4.71 -7.07 1.08
C LEU A 81 5.76 -6.02 1.50
N GLN A 82 6.96 -6.06 0.93
CA GLN A 82 8.03 -5.11 1.21
C GLN A 82 8.01 -3.87 0.31
N LEU A 83 7.30 -3.89 -0.83
CA LEU A 83 7.28 -2.79 -1.80
C LEU A 83 6.97 -1.42 -1.18
N PRO A 84 6.00 -1.25 -0.25
CA PRO A 84 5.77 0.04 0.39
C PRO A 84 6.98 0.55 1.18
N ALA A 85 7.57 -0.32 2.01
CA ALA A 85 8.74 0.03 2.81
C ALA A 85 9.98 0.28 1.93
N GLU A 86 10.22 -0.56 0.93
CA GLU A 86 11.30 -0.37 -0.06
C GLU A 86 11.14 0.95 -0.79
N GLY A 87 9.92 1.35 -1.13
CA GLY A 87 9.62 2.60 -1.78
C GLY A 87 9.98 3.83 -0.92
N VAL A 88 9.69 3.78 0.38
CA VAL A 88 10.11 4.82 1.33
C VAL A 88 11.62 4.85 1.49
N LEU A 89 12.27 3.69 1.65
CA LEU A 89 13.73 3.60 1.78
C LEU A 89 14.44 4.13 0.53
N PHE A 90 13.90 3.84 -0.65
CA PHE A 90 14.38 4.42 -1.90
C PHE A 90 14.30 5.95 -1.87
N ALA A 91 13.20 6.52 -1.38
CA ALA A 91 13.06 7.98 -1.26
C ALA A 91 14.03 8.58 -0.23
N VAL A 92 14.32 7.87 0.87
CA VAL A 92 15.35 8.27 1.83
C VAL A 92 16.71 8.38 1.14
N GLU A 93 17.06 7.37 0.34
CA GLU A 93 18.36 7.31 -0.33
C GLU A 93 18.48 8.35 -1.46
N TRP A 94 17.47 8.43 -2.33
CA TRP A 94 17.58 9.12 -3.62
C TRP A 94 16.78 10.42 -3.73
N ALA A 95 15.79 10.64 -2.86
CA ALA A 95 14.90 11.80 -2.92
C ALA A 95 15.01 12.72 -1.69
N GLN A 96 16.02 12.51 -0.84
CA GLN A 96 16.22 13.26 0.41
C GLN A 96 15.03 13.21 1.37
N PHE A 97 14.11 12.23 1.20
CA PHE A 97 12.97 12.07 2.09
C PHE A 97 13.44 11.75 3.50
N TRP A 98 12.75 12.33 4.49
CA TRP A 98 12.90 12.02 5.90
C TRP A 98 11.60 12.40 6.61
N HIS A 99 10.98 11.45 7.30
CA HIS A 99 9.73 11.70 8.01
C HIS A 99 9.97 12.57 9.26
N ASP A 100 9.11 13.55 9.51
CA ASP A 100 9.29 14.49 10.64
C ASP A 100 9.25 13.78 12.00
N GLY A 101 8.41 12.75 12.12
CA GLY A 101 8.35 11.89 13.31
C GLY A 101 9.59 11.03 13.58
N TRP A 102 10.58 10.97 12.68
CA TRP A 102 11.81 10.18 12.88
C TRP A 102 12.94 10.96 13.57
N GLY A 103 12.72 12.23 13.90
CA GLY A 103 13.73 13.09 14.50
C GLY A 103 14.80 13.54 13.51
N LYS A 104 16.01 13.84 13.99
CA LYS A 104 17.07 14.39 13.13
C LYS A 104 17.65 13.32 12.19
N ARG A 105 17.66 13.61 10.89
CA ARG A 105 18.31 12.79 9.87
C ARG A 105 19.81 12.60 10.15
N PRO A 106 20.32 11.36 10.25
CA PRO A 106 21.76 11.10 10.32
C PRO A 106 22.51 11.59 9.07
N ALA A 107 23.73 12.09 9.25
CA ALA A 107 24.54 12.61 8.14
C ALA A 107 25.04 11.52 7.18
N ARG A 108 25.30 10.31 7.69
CA ARG A 108 25.75 9.17 6.88
C ARG A 108 24.56 8.40 6.35
N MET A 109 24.54 8.14 5.03
CA MET A 109 23.43 7.45 4.37
C MET A 109 23.15 6.06 4.98
N LYS A 110 24.20 5.29 5.28
CA LYS A 110 24.05 3.98 5.94
C LYS A 110 23.30 4.07 7.27
N ASP A 111 23.59 5.10 8.07
CA ASP A 111 22.93 5.31 9.36
C ASP A 111 21.49 5.82 9.18
N ALA A 112 21.24 6.66 8.16
CA ALA A 112 19.90 7.10 7.80
C ALA A 112 19.01 5.94 7.36
N LEU A 113 19.49 5.07 6.46
CA LEU A 113 18.75 3.88 6.00
C LEU A 113 18.51 2.87 7.11
N ARG A 114 19.50 2.63 7.99
CA ARG A 114 19.32 1.77 9.17
C ARG A 114 18.22 2.32 10.08
N SER A 115 18.24 3.62 10.35
CA SER A 115 17.25 4.27 11.20
C SER A 115 15.86 4.27 10.56
N ALA A 116 15.75 4.56 9.26
CA ALA A 116 14.48 4.50 8.53
C ALA A 116 13.88 3.08 8.55
N ARG A 117 14.70 2.04 8.35
CA ARG A 117 14.25 0.65 8.44
C ARG A 117 13.69 0.31 9.83
N TYR A 118 14.42 0.70 10.88
CA TYR A 118 13.99 0.51 12.27
C TYR A 118 12.64 1.17 12.59
N GLN A 119 12.38 2.34 12.01
CA GLN A 119 11.11 3.04 12.16
C GLN A 119 10.00 2.35 11.36
N LEU A 120 10.27 1.97 10.11
CA LEU A 120 9.29 1.28 9.24
C LEU A 120 8.87 -0.09 9.79
N GLU A 121 9.76 -0.82 10.46
CA GLU A 121 9.46 -2.09 11.13
C GLU A 121 8.42 -1.95 12.27
N ARG A 122 8.18 -0.73 12.76
CA ARG A 122 7.18 -0.43 13.80
C ARG A 122 5.85 0.06 13.24
N VAL A 123 5.80 0.36 11.96
CA VAL A 123 4.57 0.76 11.27
C VAL A 123 3.78 -0.51 10.93
N PRO A 124 2.47 -0.58 11.18
CA PRO A 124 1.64 -1.68 10.71
C PRO A 124 1.89 -1.98 9.23
N GLN A 125 2.19 -3.24 8.93
CA GLN A 125 2.55 -3.66 7.59
C GLN A 125 1.39 -3.44 6.63
N LEU A 126 1.69 -2.93 5.43
CA LEU A 126 0.71 -2.83 4.36
C LEU A 126 0.64 -4.16 3.59
N VAL A 127 -0.56 -4.74 3.58
CA VAL A 127 -0.88 -6.01 2.94
C VAL A 127 -1.50 -5.73 1.56
N PRO A 128 -0.98 -6.34 0.47
CA PRO A 128 -1.44 -6.04 -0.88
C PRO A 128 -2.87 -6.52 -1.12
N VAL A 129 -3.65 -5.70 -1.81
CA VAL A 129 -4.99 -6.02 -2.32
C VAL A 129 -4.91 -6.26 -3.84
N CYS A 130 -4.61 -5.23 -4.64
CA CYS A 130 -4.45 -5.30 -6.10
C CYS A 130 -3.37 -4.31 -6.55
N ALA A 131 -2.39 -4.75 -7.33
CA ALA A 131 -1.29 -3.94 -7.86
C ALA A 131 -0.57 -3.13 -6.75
N HIS A 132 -0.69 -1.80 -6.77
CA HIS A 132 -0.09 -0.89 -5.78
C HIS A 132 -1.09 -0.47 -4.69
N HIS A 133 -2.17 -1.22 -4.50
CA HIS A 133 -3.19 -0.95 -3.49
C HIS A 133 -3.02 -1.87 -2.28
N TYR A 134 -3.14 -1.30 -1.09
CA TYR A 134 -2.86 -1.99 0.17
C TYR A 134 -3.88 -1.65 1.25
N LEU A 135 -4.00 -2.55 2.22
CA LEU A 135 -4.67 -2.35 3.50
C LEU A 135 -3.66 -2.54 4.64
N PRO A 136 -3.79 -1.81 5.75
CA PRO A 136 -2.97 -2.09 6.93
C PRO A 136 -3.32 -3.45 7.53
N ALA A 137 -2.29 -4.15 8.02
CA ALA A 137 -2.43 -5.35 8.84
C ALA A 137 -3.03 -5.01 10.21
N GLY A 138 -3.71 -5.98 10.82
CA GLY A 138 -4.27 -5.87 12.17
C GLY A 138 -5.45 -6.82 12.38
N ARG A 139 -5.32 -7.84 13.23
CA ARG A 139 -6.45 -8.71 13.53
C ARG A 139 -7.60 -7.93 14.18
N GLY A 140 -8.81 -8.16 13.70
CA GLY A 140 -10.03 -7.58 14.25
C GLY A 140 -10.25 -6.10 13.90
N THR A 141 -9.34 -5.47 13.17
CA THR A 141 -9.55 -4.12 12.64
C THR A 141 -10.30 -4.18 11.31
N VAL A 142 -11.15 -3.19 11.02
CA VAL A 142 -12.02 -3.14 9.84
C VAL A 142 -12.21 -1.71 9.36
N GLY A 143 -12.63 -1.53 8.11
CA GLY A 143 -13.05 -0.24 7.59
C GLY A 143 -11.87 0.69 7.26
N HIS A 144 -10.69 0.12 7.03
CA HIS A 144 -9.54 0.90 6.60
C HIS A 144 -9.71 1.37 5.15
N PRO A 145 -9.31 2.60 4.82
CA PRO A 145 -9.25 3.01 3.43
C PRO A 145 -8.20 2.19 2.67
N VAL A 146 -8.52 1.88 1.41
CA VAL A 146 -7.55 1.25 0.51
C VAL A 146 -6.58 2.33 0.05
N LEU A 147 -5.29 2.14 0.35
CA LEU A 147 -4.25 3.09 -0.02
C LEU A 147 -3.58 2.67 -1.31
N SER A 148 -3.42 3.59 -2.25
CA SER A 148 -2.48 3.42 -3.37
C SER A 148 -1.13 3.98 -2.96
N VAL A 149 -0.11 3.13 -2.91
CA VAL A 149 1.24 3.49 -2.42
C VAL A 149 2.27 3.22 -3.51
N VAL A 150 2.93 4.28 -3.97
CA VAL A 150 4.09 4.21 -4.87
C VAL A 150 5.20 5.06 -4.28
N ARG A 151 6.19 4.42 -3.65
CA ARG A 151 7.22 5.12 -2.85
C ARG A 151 6.59 5.98 -1.75
N THR A 152 6.86 7.27 -1.73
CA THR A 152 6.28 8.23 -0.78
C THR A 152 5.02 8.90 -1.34
N ASP A 153 4.60 8.57 -2.56
CA ASP A 153 3.35 9.06 -3.14
C ASP A 153 2.21 8.16 -2.65
N VAL A 154 1.48 8.63 -1.63
CA VAL A 154 0.34 7.92 -1.02
C VAL A 154 -0.94 8.68 -1.34
N VAL A 155 -1.94 7.95 -1.84
CA VAL A 155 -3.30 8.48 -2.05
C VAL A 155 -4.34 7.49 -1.54
N VAL A 156 -5.47 8.02 -1.07
CA VAL A 156 -6.63 7.21 -0.70
C VAL A 156 -7.33 6.79 -1.99
N ALA A 157 -7.22 5.51 -2.34
CA ALA A 157 -7.84 4.97 -3.53
C ALA A 157 -9.34 4.79 -3.34
N SER A 158 -9.77 4.32 -2.17
CA SER A 158 -11.18 4.14 -1.82
C SER A 158 -11.38 4.22 -0.29
N ALA A 159 -12.61 4.50 0.14
CA ALA A 159 -12.95 4.71 1.55
C ALA A 159 -12.83 3.45 2.39
N ASN A 160 -13.05 2.28 1.79
CA ASN A 160 -12.93 0.96 2.42
C ASN A 160 -12.81 -0.12 1.33
N LEU A 161 -12.56 -1.37 1.73
CA LEU A 161 -12.43 -2.48 0.79
C LEU A 161 -13.71 -2.75 -0.01
N ALA A 162 -14.90 -2.61 0.59
CA ALA A 162 -16.15 -2.85 -0.12
C ALA A 162 -16.38 -1.82 -1.24
N ASP A 163 -16.12 -0.55 -0.98
CA ASP A 163 -16.18 0.52 -1.99
C ASP A 163 -15.14 0.31 -3.09
N TYR A 164 -13.93 -0.15 -2.73
CA TYR A 164 -12.87 -0.48 -3.70
C TYR A 164 -13.32 -1.59 -4.66
N LEU A 165 -13.89 -2.67 -4.13
CA LEU A 165 -14.39 -3.80 -4.92
C LEU A 165 -15.61 -3.40 -5.78
N ALA A 166 -16.41 -2.45 -5.32
CA ALA A 166 -17.51 -1.86 -6.09
C ALA A 166 -17.04 -0.83 -7.14
N GLY A 167 -15.74 -0.58 -7.28
CA GLY A 167 -15.17 0.36 -8.25
C GLY A 167 -15.38 1.83 -7.89
N LYS A 168 -15.69 2.14 -6.62
CA LYS A 168 -15.80 3.52 -6.12
C LYS A 168 -14.42 4.02 -5.70
N PHE A 169 -13.85 4.89 -6.52
CA PHE A 169 -12.52 5.46 -6.30
C PHE A 169 -12.58 6.96 -6.01
N GLY A 170 -11.58 7.47 -5.29
CA GLY A 170 -11.52 8.86 -4.86
C GLY A 170 -12.41 9.08 -3.65
N ALA A 171 -11.83 8.95 -2.47
CA ALA A 171 -12.53 9.08 -1.21
C ALA A 171 -11.80 10.02 -0.25
N ASP A 172 -12.57 10.82 0.47
CA ASP A 172 -12.10 11.65 1.59
C ASP A 172 -12.17 10.83 2.89
N ALA A 173 -11.41 9.73 2.94
CA ALA A 173 -11.28 8.91 4.14
C ALA A 173 -9.89 9.10 4.75
N ALA A 174 -9.82 9.32 6.06
CA ALA A 174 -8.55 9.43 6.75
C ALA A 174 -7.89 8.05 6.87
N PRO A 175 -6.62 7.89 6.44
CA PRO A 175 -5.86 6.68 6.74
C PRO A 175 -5.76 6.45 8.24
N THR A 176 -5.74 5.18 8.61
CA THR A 176 -5.81 4.74 10.02
C THR A 176 -4.43 4.52 10.63
N VAL A 177 -3.39 4.48 9.80
CA VAL A 177 -2.00 4.35 10.24
C VAL A 177 -1.33 5.70 10.07
N GLU A 178 -0.93 6.31 11.19
CA GLU A 178 -0.35 7.66 11.28
C GLU A 178 0.73 7.90 10.22
N PHE A 179 1.76 7.05 10.19
CA PHE A 179 2.86 7.18 9.22
C PHE A 179 2.39 7.27 7.76
N TRP A 180 1.43 6.45 7.36
CA TRP A 180 0.90 6.49 5.99
C TRP A 180 -0.06 7.65 5.77
N SER A 181 -0.75 8.10 6.83
CA SER A 181 -1.60 9.28 6.82
C SER A 181 -0.81 10.56 6.56
N ASP A 182 0.35 10.72 7.18
CA ASP A 182 1.23 11.89 7.01
C ASP A 182 1.78 12.01 5.58
N LEU A 183 1.82 10.89 4.85
CA LEU A 183 2.25 10.84 3.46
C LEU A 183 1.11 11.05 2.46
N VAL A 184 -0.15 11.01 2.91
CA VAL A 184 -1.27 11.28 2.01
C VAL A 184 -1.22 12.72 1.55
N SER A 185 -0.97 12.89 0.26
CA SER A 185 -1.12 14.19 -0.38
C SER A 185 -2.62 14.46 -0.57
N PRO A 186 -3.14 15.65 -0.21
CA PRO A 186 -4.50 16.01 -0.60
C PRO A 186 -4.61 15.90 -2.12
N PHE A 187 -5.69 15.30 -2.61
CA PHE A 187 -5.99 15.29 -4.05
C PHE A 187 -5.97 16.74 -4.53
N ASP A 188 -4.99 17.08 -5.38
CA ASP A 188 -4.96 18.39 -6.02
C ASP A 188 -6.12 18.44 -7.03
N VAL A 189 -7.24 19.04 -6.63
CA VAL A 189 -8.39 19.33 -7.52
C VAL A 189 -8.12 20.56 -8.39
N SER A 190 -6.87 21.00 -8.52
CA SER A 190 -6.51 22.15 -9.37
C SER A 190 -6.22 21.71 -10.80
N GLY A 191 -7.28 21.25 -11.46
CA GLY A 191 -7.31 21.01 -12.90
C GLY A 191 -8.22 21.98 -13.62
N GLU A 192 -8.21 23.29 -13.32
CA GLU A 192 -8.84 24.32 -14.18
C GLU A 192 -8.45 25.77 -13.79
N ARG A 193 -7.51 26.34 -14.54
CA ARG A 193 -7.68 27.62 -15.24
C ARG A 193 -6.55 27.86 -16.25
#